data_AF-A0A2N1PG63-F1
#
_entry.id   AF-A0A2N1PG63-F1
#
_cell.length_a   1.000
_cell.length_b   1.000
_cell.length_c   1.000
_cell.angle_alpha   90.00
_cell.angle_beta   90.00
_cell.angle_gamma   90.00
#
_symmetry.space_group_name_H-M   'P 1'
#
loop_
_entity.id
_entity.type
_entity.pdbx_description
1 polymer ?
#
loop_
_entity_poly.entity_id
_entity_poly.type
_entity_poly.pdbx_seq_one_letter_code
_entity_poly.pdbx_strand_id
1 'polypeptide(L)'
;MLFNSYAFILIFLPLAAAGYFLLHKFFSAKWALIFLLAASLCFMSLWNVQFAIVLMFSVLVNFACGSALSAAAESNAKSKKPIFIAGITFNILLLGFFKYSNFFLENINAVFATDIHALRILLPIGISFYTFMQIAWLTDIYRQGGYRYDFLSYCLYVTFFPYVMSGPIAYHREIIPQFKTPENWTFSTSNLCRGLFIFSIGLFKKMAIADTLAIIVNGGFDASRVLTFTEAWITSLSFTMQIYFDFSGYTDMAIGAALVFNIRLPINFYSPYKATNIKEFWQRWHITLSRFLLN
;
A
#
# COMPACT_ATOMS: atom_id res chain seq x y z
N MET A 1 12.91 6.30 0.28
CA MET A 1 13.41 5.88 1.61
C MET A 1 12.76 4.57 2.06
N LEU A 2 13.55 3.58 2.47
CA LEU A 2 13.07 2.27 2.97
C LEU A 2 12.81 2.31 4.49
N PHE A 3 11.88 1.48 4.98
CA PHE A 3 11.56 1.40 6.42
C PHE A 3 12.71 0.86 7.28
N ASN A 4 13.52 -0.06 6.75
CA ASN A 4 14.69 -0.60 7.43
C ASN A 4 15.91 0.34 7.38
N SER A 5 15.80 1.56 6.83
CA SER A 5 16.90 2.51 6.78
C SER A 5 17.02 3.33 8.08
N TYR A 6 18.24 3.67 8.48
CA TYR A 6 18.50 4.56 9.63
C TYR A 6 17.81 5.92 9.48
N ALA A 7 17.78 6.47 8.27
CA ALA A 7 17.10 7.73 7.98
C ALA A 7 15.59 7.64 8.28
N PHE A 8 14.94 6.51 7.99
CA PHE A 8 13.54 6.33 8.34
C PHE A 8 13.34 6.20 9.85
N ILE A 9 14.10 5.31 10.48
CA ILE A 9 13.90 4.89 11.88
C ILE A 9 14.26 6.00 12.86
N LEU A 10 15.39 6.68 12.65
CA LEU A 10 15.96 7.62 13.61
C LEU A 10 15.57 9.08 13.34
N ILE A 11 15.22 9.40 12.09
CA ILE A 11 14.96 10.78 11.68
C ILE A 11 13.49 10.93 11.28
N PHE A 12 13.07 10.29 10.19
CA PHE A 12 11.76 10.56 9.61
C PHE A 12 10.60 10.17 10.52
N LEU A 13 10.57 8.94 11.06
CA LEU A 13 9.46 8.46 11.88
C LEU A 13 9.31 9.26 13.19
N PRO A 14 10.39 9.52 13.97
CA PRO A 14 10.30 10.36 15.17
C PRO A 14 9.86 11.79 14.86
N LEU A 15 10.39 12.41 13.79
CA LEU A 15 9.99 13.77 13.39
C LEU A 15 8.53 13.83 12.92
N ALA A 16 8.08 12.83 12.16
CA ALA A 16 6.69 12.74 11.72
C ALA A 16 5.73 12.55 12.91
N ALA A 17 6.06 11.67 13.85
CA ALA A 17 5.26 11.47 15.06
C ALA A 17 5.24 12.72 15.95
N ALA A 18 6.42 13.31 16.22
CA ALA A 18 6.52 14.53 17.01
C ALA A 18 5.73 15.68 16.36
N GLY A 19 5.92 15.93 15.06
CA GLY A 19 5.18 16.96 14.35
C GLY A 19 3.66 16.75 14.40
N TYR A 20 3.18 15.53 14.20
CA TYR A 20 1.77 15.20 14.28
C TYR A 20 1.17 15.52 15.67
N PHE A 21 1.77 15.01 16.74
CA PHE A 21 1.24 15.18 18.10
C PHE A 21 1.44 16.60 18.64
N LEU A 22 2.57 17.27 18.33
CA LEU A 22 2.83 18.64 18.76
C LEU A 22 1.89 19.63 18.03
N LEU A 23 1.65 19.44 16.73
CA LEU A 23 0.71 20.30 16.00
C LEU A 23 -0.74 20.13 16.47
N HIS A 24 -1.13 18.92 16.86
CA HIS A 24 -2.42 18.73 17.52
C HIS A 24 -2.46 19.46 18.87
N LYS A 25 -1.43 19.27 19.71
CA LYS A 25 -1.36 19.85 21.07
C LYS A 25 -1.39 21.38 21.08
N PHE A 26 -0.66 22.03 20.17
CA PHE A 26 -0.52 23.49 20.16
C PHE A 26 -1.49 24.21 19.23
N PHE A 27 -2.08 23.52 18.24
CA PHE A 27 -3.00 24.11 17.28
C PHE A 27 -4.32 23.34 17.23
N SER A 28 -4.47 22.39 16.30
CA SER A 28 -5.72 21.65 16.12
C SER A 28 -5.48 20.34 15.36
N ALA A 29 -6.48 19.45 15.41
CA ALA A 29 -6.46 18.18 14.68
C ALA A 29 -6.27 18.38 13.16
N LYS A 30 -6.84 19.45 12.61
CA LYS A 30 -6.70 19.79 11.18
C LYS A 30 -5.24 20.03 10.79
N TRP A 31 -4.48 20.76 11.61
CA TRP A 31 -3.06 21.00 11.36
C TRP A 31 -2.21 19.73 11.47
N ALA A 32 -2.52 18.88 12.44
CA ALA A 32 -1.88 17.57 12.56
C ALA A 32 -2.10 16.70 11.32
N LEU A 33 -3.34 16.64 10.79
CA LEU A 33 -3.67 15.89 9.58
C LEU A 33 -3.01 16.48 8.32
N ILE A 34 -2.98 17.80 8.17
CA ILE A 34 -2.28 18.48 7.06
C ILE A 34 -0.79 18.15 7.10
N PHE A 35 -0.17 18.21 8.29
CA PHE A 35 1.23 17.84 8.46
C PHE A 35 1.48 16.37 8.13
N LEU A 36 0.59 15.47 8.57
CA LEU A 36 0.72 14.05 8.27
C LEU A 36 0.60 13.74 6.78
N LEU A 37 -0.28 14.46 6.07
CA LEU A 37 -0.36 14.44 4.61
C LEU A 37 0.95 14.95 3.98
N ALA A 38 1.46 16.09 4.43
CA ALA A 38 2.71 16.65 3.93
C ALA A 38 3.91 15.71 4.17
N ALA A 39 4.00 15.12 5.34
CA ALA A 39 5.01 14.11 5.67
C ALA A 39 4.88 12.88 4.75
N SER A 40 3.65 12.45 4.47
CA SER A 40 3.39 11.31 3.58
C SER A 40 3.79 11.59 2.13
N LEU A 41 3.47 12.78 1.62
CA LEU A 41 3.88 13.21 0.29
C LEU A 41 5.40 13.43 0.19
N CYS A 42 6.03 13.95 1.25
CA CYS A 42 7.48 14.06 1.36
C CYS A 42 8.13 12.67 1.28
N PHE A 43 7.63 11.70 2.05
CA PHE A 43 8.11 10.32 2.01
C PHE A 43 8.08 9.71 0.60
N MET A 44 6.98 9.91 -0.13
CA MET A 44 6.85 9.46 -1.52
C MET A 44 7.79 10.22 -2.46
N SER A 45 7.93 11.53 -2.29
CA SER A 45 8.78 12.39 -3.11
C SER A 45 10.27 12.07 -2.95
N LEU A 46 10.69 11.60 -1.76
CA LEU A 46 12.05 11.11 -1.49
C LEU A 46 12.40 9.84 -2.29
N TRP A 47 11.43 9.15 -2.88
CA TRP A 47 11.68 8.10 -3.87
C TRP A 47 11.79 8.68 -5.27
N ASN A 48 10.73 9.38 -5.70
CA ASN A 48 10.71 10.14 -6.95
C ASN A 48 9.52 11.11 -6.90
N VAL A 49 9.78 12.40 -7.14
CA VAL A 49 8.74 13.44 -7.17
C VAL A 49 7.66 13.14 -8.21
N GLN A 50 8.02 12.54 -9.35
CA GLN A 50 7.07 12.16 -10.40
C GLN A 50 6.04 11.14 -9.89
N PHE A 51 6.42 10.23 -9.00
CA PHE A 51 5.50 9.24 -8.44
C PHE A 51 4.48 9.90 -7.51
N ALA A 52 4.91 10.89 -6.72
CA ALA A 52 4.00 11.67 -5.89
C ALA A 52 3.01 12.48 -6.75
N ILE A 53 3.45 13.03 -7.90
CA ILE A 53 2.56 13.73 -8.84
C ILE A 53 1.52 12.78 -9.42
N VAL A 54 1.93 11.60 -9.91
CA VAL A 54 1.01 10.58 -10.45
C VAL A 54 0.01 10.13 -9.39
N LEU A 55 0.47 9.90 -8.15
CA LEU A 55 -0.39 9.55 -7.03
C LEU A 55 -1.42 10.65 -6.75
N MET A 56 -0.99 11.91 -6.64
CA MET A 56 -1.89 13.04 -6.37
C MET A 56 -2.88 13.29 -7.51
N PHE A 57 -2.45 13.14 -8.76
CA PHE A 57 -3.35 13.17 -9.91
C PHE A 57 -4.40 12.07 -9.82
N SER A 58 -4.00 10.84 -9.49
CA SER A 58 -4.95 9.74 -9.28
C SER A 58 -5.93 10.02 -8.15
N VAL A 59 -5.44 10.59 -7.03
CA VAL A 59 -6.27 11.01 -5.89
C VAL A 59 -7.30 12.05 -6.31
N LEU A 60 -6.91 13.07 -7.06
CA LEU A 60 -7.82 14.11 -7.53
C LEU A 60 -8.94 13.55 -8.42
N VAL A 61 -8.57 12.75 -9.42
CA VAL A 61 -9.55 12.15 -10.34
C VAL A 61 -10.51 11.23 -9.59
N ASN A 62 -9.98 10.35 -8.75
CA ASN A 62 -10.81 9.44 -7.98
C ASN A 62 -11.71 10.19 -7.00
N PHE A 63 -11.20 11.23 -6.31
CA PHE A 63 -12.00 12.03 -5.39
C PHE A 63 -13.16 12.73 -6.10
N ALA A 64 -12.91 13.28 -7.29
CA ALA A 64 -13.94 13.88 -8.12
C ALA A 64 -15.01 12.86 -8.53
N CYS A 65 -14.59 11.68 -9.03
CA CYS A 65 -15.51 10.59 -9.37
C CYS A 65 -16.32 10.10 -8.16
N GLY A 66 -15.67 9.90 -7.01
CA GLY A 66 -16.32 9.45 -5.78
C GLY A 66 -17.32 10.48 -5.25
N SER A 67 -16.95 11.76 -5.26
CA SER A 67 -17.84 12.85 -4.84
C SER A 67 -19.06 12.97 -5.77
N ALA A 68 -18.84 12.88 -7.08
CA ALA A 68 -19.92 12.90 -8.07
C ALA A 68 -20.84 11.67 -7.95
N LEU A 69 -20.28 10.49 -7.66
CA LEU A 69 -21.06 9.28 -7.38
C LEU A 69 -21.91 9.43 -6.13
N SER A 70 -21.36 9.95 -5.04
CA SER A 70 -22.11 10.18 -3.80
C SER A 70 -23.24 11.19 -4.01
N ALA A 71 -23.01 12.27 -4.76
CA ALA A 71 -24.06 13.24 -5.10
C ALA A 71 -25.17 12.64 -6.00
N ALA A 72 -24.79 11.81 -6.97
CA ALA A 72 -25.74 11.12 -7.84
C ALA A 72 -26.58 10.08 -7.09
N ALA A 73 -26.01 9.43 -6.06
CA ALA A 73 -26.72 8.46 -5.22
C ALA A 73 -27.84 9.11 -4.39
N GLU A 74 -27.67 10.36 -3.95
CA GLU A 74 -28.66 11.07 -3.15
C GLU A 74 -29.80 11.69 -3.96
N SER A 75 -29.50 12.19 -5.16
CA SER A 75 -30.49 12.82 -6.04
C SER A 75 -31.40 11.83 -6.77
N ASN A 76 -31.31 10.53 -6.45
CA ASN A 76 -31.99 9.44 -7.14
C ASN A 76 -31.77 9.50 -8.68
N ALA A 77 -30.62 10.04 -9.09
CA ALA A 77 -30.31 10.31 -10.49
C ALA A 77 -30.28 9.01 -11.28
N LYS A 78 -30.93 9.02 -12.47
CA LYS A 78 -31.21 7.83 -13.28
C LYS A 78 -29.98 7.03 -13.75
N SER A 79 -28.75 7.53 -13.60
CA SER A 79 -27.58 6.67 -13.86
C SER A 79 -26.28 7.16 -13.19
N LYS A 80 -25.95 6.59 -12.03
CA LYS A 80 -24.61 6.66 -11.41
C LYS A 80 -23.56 5.77 -12.12
N LYS A 81 -24.01 4.91 -13.04
CA LYS A 81 -23.20 3.90 -13.73
C LYS A 81 -22.08 4.49 -14.63
N PRO A 82 -22.28 5.57 -15.41
CA PRO A 82 -21.23 6.12 -16.26
C PRO A 82 -20.06 6.69 -15.45
N ILE A 83 -20.34 7.38 -14.34
CA ILE A 83 -19.32 7.94 -13.45
C ILE A 83 -18.48 6.81 -12.83
N PHE A 84 -19.15 5.74 -12.40
CA PHE A 84 -18.48 4.56 -11.87
C PHE A 84 -17.59 3.90 -12.92
N ILE A 85 -18.11 3.64 -14.12
CA ILE A 85 -17.34 3.05 -15.23
C ILE A 85 -16.14 3.94 -15.57
N ALA A 86 -16.32 5.25 -15.69
CA ALA A 86 -15.23 6.18 -15.98
C ALA A 86 -14.12 6.11 -14.91
N GLY A 87 -14.48 6.11 -13.63
CA GLY A 87 -13.52 6.00 -12.53
C GLY A 87 -12.77 4.66 -12.51
N ILE A 88 -13.47 3.54 -12.72
CA ILE A 88 -12.84 2.22 -12.80
C ILE A 88 -11.91 2.12 -14.02
N THR A 89 -12.39 2.56 -15.20
CA THR A 89 -11.60 2.57 -16.43
C THR A 89 -10.35 3.43 -16.27
N PHE A 90 -10.45 4.61 -15.65
CA PHE A 90 -9.29 5.46 -15.36
C PHE A 90 -8.23 4.71 -14.52
N ASN A 91 -8.64 4.07 -13.43
CA ASN A 91 -7.73 3.31 -12.56
C ASN A 91 -7.04 2.14 -13.30
N ILE A 92 -7.82 1.38 -14.08
CA ILE A 92 -7.29 0.25 -14.85
C ILE A 92 -6.35 0.73 -15.95
N LEU A 93 -6.69 1.80 -16.67
CA LEU A 93 -5.83 2.37 -17.71
C LEU A 93 -4.55 2.96 -17.12
N LEU A 94 -4.61 3.65 -15.98
CA LEU A 94 -3.43 4.19 -15.31
C LEU A 94 -2.47 3.06 -14.89
N LEU A 95 -3.00 2.00 -14.27
CA LEU A 95 -2.22 0.82 -13.90
C LEU A 95 -1.68 0.09 -15.15
N GLY A 96 -2.52 -0.08 -16.17
CA GLY A 96 -2.18 -0.68 -17.46
C GLY A 96 -1.03 0.03 -18.15
N PHE A 97 -1.10 1.36 -18.21
CA PHE A 97 -0.07 2.20 -18.81
C PHE A 97 1.28 2.06 -18.11
N PHE A 98 1.33 2.20 -16.78
CA PHE A 98 2.61 2.17 -16.08
C PHE A 98 3.21 0.77 -15.94
N LYS A 99 2.37 -0.27 -15.83
CA LYS A 99 2.83 -1.63 -15.51
C LYS A 99 2.93 -2.55 -16.73
N TYR A 100 2.09 -2.35 -17.73
CA TYR A 100 1.92 -3.33 -18.82
C TYR A 100 2.16 -2.74 -20.22
N SER A 101 2.49 -1.45 -20.38
CA SER A 101 2.74 -0.86 -21.71
C SER A 101 3.80 -1.62 -22.51
N ASN A 102 4.96 -1.92 -21.91
CA ASN A 102 6.02 -2.65 -22.61
C ASN A 102 5.61 -4.08 -22.95
N PHE A 103 4.88 -4.76 -22.06
CA PHE A 103 4.31 -6.06 -22.36
C PHE A 103 3.36 -6.00 -23.57
N PHE A 104 2.48 -4.99 -23.66
CA PHE A 104 1.60 -4.83 -24.81
C PHE A 104 2.38 -4.50 -26.10
N LEU A 105 3.38 -3.64 -26.02
CA LEU A 105 4.24 -3.29 -27.17
C LEU A 105 5.02 -4.50 -27.69
N GLU A 106 5.59 -5.32 -26.80
CA GLU A 106 6.28 -6.55 -27.15
C GLU A 106 5.36 -7.54 -27.88
N ASN A 107 4.11 -7.69 -27.40
CA ASN A 107 3.13 -8.55 -28.06
C ASN A 107 2.68 -8.00 -29.43
N ILE A 108 2.49 -6.68 -29.56
CA ILE A 108 2.16 -6.04 -30.83
C ILE A 108 3.30 -6.24 -31.83
N ASN A 109 4.54 -6.00 -31.41
CA ASN A 109 5.72 -6.23 -32.25
C ASN A 109 5.83 -7.70 -32.70
N ALA A 110 5.55 -8.65 -31.80
CA ALA A 110 5.58 -10.07 -32.12
C ALA A 110 4.48 -10.48 -33.13
N VAL A 111 3.26 -9.94 -33.00
CA VAL A 111 2.12 -10.31 -33.85
C VAL A 111 2.13 -9.59 -35.20
N PHE A 112 2.46 -8.30 -35.22
CA PHE A 112 2.38 -7.45 -36.40
C PHE A 112 3.74 -7.22 -37.08
N ALA A 113 4.80 -7.85 -36.58
CA ALA A 113 6.18 -7.66 -37.06
C ALA A 113 6.60 -6.19 -37.10
N THR A 114 6.14 -5.40 -36.12
CA THR A 114 6.52 -3.98 -35.95
C THR A 114 7.76 -3.85 -35.07
N ASP A 115 8.43 -2.69 -35.13
CA ASP A 115 9.59 -2.35 -34.29
C ASP A 115 9.32 -1.12 -33.40
N ILE A 116 8.19 -1.16 -32.69
CA ILE A 116 7.83 -0.10 -31.76
C ILE A 116 8.76 -0.20 -30.55
N HIS A 117 9.54 0.84 -30.31
CA HIS A 117 10.53 0.84 -29.24
C HIS A 117 9.86 0.82 -27.87
N ALA A 118 10.44 0.06 -26.93
CA ALA A 118 9.97 0.01 -25.56
C ALA A 118 9.99 1.39 -24.90
N LEU A 119 8.94 1.70 -24.15
CA LEU A 119 8.84 2.96 -23.42
C LEU A 119 9.70 2.86 -22.15
N ARG A 120 10.56 3.86 -21.92
CA ARG A 120 11.35 3.99 -20.68
C ARG A 120 10.50 4.55 -19.54
N ILE A 121 9.40 3.87 -19.21
CA ILE A 121 8.48 4.29 -18.15
C ILE A 121 9.03 3.82 -16.80
N LEU A 122 9.26 4.77 -15.89
CA LEU A 122 9.52 4.45 -14.49
C LEU A 122 8.20 4.04 -13.82
N LEU A 123 8.16 2.84 -13.25
CA LEU A 123 6.99 2.33 -12.54
C LEU A 123 6.79 3.07 -11.20
N PRO A 124 5.67 3.78 -10.99
CA PRO A 124 5.41 4.45 -9.73
C PRO A 124 5.21 3.43 -8.61
N ILE A 125 5.97 3.58 -7.54
CA ILE A 125 5.91 2.64 -6.43
C ILE A 125 4.55 2.76 -5.74
N GLY A 126 3.96 1.63 -5.35
CA GLY A 126 2.64 1.57 -4.74
C GLY A 126 1.47 1.63 -5.70
N ILE A 127 1.69 1.79 -7.02
CA ILE A 127 0.59 1.96 -8.00
C ILE A 127 -0.47 0.87 -7.95
N SER A 128 -0.06 -0.39 -7.83
CA SER A 128 -1.04 -1.46 -7.69
C SER A 128 -1.88 -1.31 -6.41
N PHE A 129 -1.26 -0.96 -5.27
CA PHE A 129 -1.94 -0.87 -3.98
C PHE A 129 -2.94 0.27 -3.93
N TYR A 130 -2.51 1.51 -4.25
CA TYR A 130 -3.44 2.63 -4.21
C TYR A 130 -4.53 2.53 -5.28
N THR A 131 -4.26 1.90 -6.43
CA THR A 131 -5.30 1.61 -7.42
C THR A 131 -6.38 0.67 -6.86
N PHE A 132 -6.01 -0.40 -6.14
CA PHE A 132 -7.00 -1.28 -5.50
C PHE A 132 -7.80 -0.54 -4.42
N MET A 133 -7.16 0.29 -3.61
CA MET A 133 -7.83 1.11 -2.58
C MET A 133 -8.82 2.10 -3.18
N GLN A 134 -8.49 2.70 -4.32
CA GLN A 134 -9.33 3.64 -5.04
C GLN A 134 -10.52 2.95 -5.71
N ILE A 135 -10.29 1.81 -6.38
CA ILE A 135 -11.34 0.96 -6.94
C ILE A 135 -12.30 0.48 -5.85
N ALA A 136 -11.78 0.01 -4.71
CA ALA A 136 -12.59 -0.42 -3.58
C ALA A 136 -13.52 0.70 -3.10
N TRP A 137 -12.97 1.92 -2.94
CA TRP A 137 -13.76 3.06 -2.49
C TRP A 137 -14.87 3.48 -3.49
N LEU A 138 -14.55 3.55 -4.79
CA LEU A 138 -15.56 3.83 -5.82
C LEU A 138 -16.65 2.75 -5.87
N THR A 139 -16.27 1.49 -5.68
CA THR A 139 -17.18 0.34 -5.66
C THR A 139 -18.10 0.38 -4.44
N ASP A 140 -17.56 0.67 -3.25
CA ASP A 140 -18.34 0.81 -2.03
C ASP A 140 -19.35 1.96 -2.14
N ILE A 141 -18.96 3.12 -2.68
CA ILE A 141 -19.91 4.23 -2.97
C ILE A 141 -20.97 3.79 -3.98
N TYR A 142 -20.59 3.15 -5.08
CA TYR A 142 -21.54 2.73 -6.11
C TYR A 142 -22.57 1.72 -5.57
N ARG A 143 -22.12 0.73 -4.77
CA ARG A 143 -22.99 -0.32 -4.23
C ARG A 143 -23.86 0.17 -3.07
N GLN A 144 -23.28 0.87 -2.10
CA GLN A 144 -23.92 1.16 -0.82
C GLN A 144 -24.37 2.63 -0.68
N GLY A 145 -23.78 3.56 -1.45
CA GLY A 145 -24.01 5.00 -1.31
C GLY A 145 -23.52 5.55 0.03
N GLY A 146 -23.81 6.83 0.31
CA GLY A 146 -23.72 7.42 1.66
C GLY A 146 -22.32 7.74 2.20
N TYR A 147 -21.23 7.35 1.54
CA TYR A 147 -19.89 7.73 1.98
C TYR A 147 -19.53 9.16 1.53
N ARG A 148 -19.45 10.08 2.49
CA ARG A 148 -18.99 11.45 2.31
C ARG A 148 -17.75 11.71 3.13
N TYR A 149 -16.63 11.88 2.45
CA TYR A 149 -15.36 12.24 3.06
C TYR A 149 -14.91 13.61 2.57
N ASP A 150 -14.33 14.39 3.47
CA ASP A 150 -13.59 15.59 3.07
C ASP A 150 -12.33 15.20 2.31
N PHE A 151 -11.86 16.12 1.47
CA PHE A 151 -10.71 15.91 0.61
C PHE A 151 -9.44 15.56 1.40
N LEU A 152 -9.20 16.21 2.54
CA LEU A 152 -8.02 15.98 3.36
C LEU A 152 -7.96 14.53 3.89
N SER A 153 -9.07 14.04 4.46
CA SER A 153 -9.16 12.67 4.96
C SER A 153 -8.99 11.64 3.85
N TYR A 154 -9.54 11.91 2.66
CA TYR A 154 -9.36 11.03 1.49
C TYR A 154 -7.92 11.02 0.98
N CYS A 155 -7.30 12.20 0.83
CA CYS A 155 -5.90 12.32 0.45
C CYS A 155 -5.01 11.54 1.40
N LEU A 156 -5.22 11.71 2.71
CA LEU A 156 -4.43 10.99 3.71
C LEU A 156 -4.68 9.48 3.65
N TYR A 157 -5.93 9.03 3.47
CA TYR A 157 -6.24 7.62 3.26
C TYR A 157 -5.46 7.00 2.08
N VAL A 158 -5.33 7.70 0.96
CA VAL A 158 -4.59 7.11 -0.18
C VAL A 158 -3.08 7.23 0.00
N THR A 159 -2.61 8.29 0.65
CA THR A 159 -1.18 8.65 0.68
C THR A 159 -0.44 8.22 1.93
N PHE A 160 -1.13 7.75 2.99
CA PHE A 160 -0.53 7.51 4.30
C PHE A 160 0.72 6.62 4.20
N PHE A 161 1.88 7.22 4.49
CA PHE A 161 3.18 6.62 4.19
C PHE A 161 3.40 5.22 4.80
N PRO A 162 2.85 4.85 5.97
CA PRO A 162 3.06 3.52 6.53
C PRO A 162 2.59 2.39 5.62
N TYR A 163 1.59 2.59 4.75
CA TYR A 163 1.10 1.50 3.88
C TYR A 163 1.02 1.81 2.38
N VAL A 164 1.20 3.06 1.94
CA VAL A 164 1.02 3.44 0.52
C VAL A 164 1.89 2.63 -0.46
N MET A 165 3.09 2.21 -0.04
CA MET A 165 4.05 1.54 -0.93
C MET A 165 3.71 0.07 -1.15
N SER A 166 3.52 -0.67 -0.05
CA SER A 166 3.22 -2.11 -0.08
C SER A 166 2.66 -2.61 1.26
N GLY A 167 1.97 -1.76 2.01
CA GLY A 167 1.34 -2.18 3.26
C GLY A 167 0.05 -2.95 3.03
N PRO A 168 -0.67 -3.29 4.10
CA PRO A 168 -1.97 -3.96 4.01
C PRO A 168 -2.98 -3.13 3.19
N ILE A 169 -3.75 -3.77 2.31
CA ILE A 169 -4.83 -3.11 1.55
C ILE A 169 -5.97 -2.80 2.52
N ALA A 170 -6.00 -1.57 3.02
CA ALA A 170 -6.98 -1.10 3.98
C ALA A 170 -8.18 -0.48 3.27
N TYR A 171 -9.39 -0.76 3.76
CA TYR A 171 -10.59 -0.11 3.24
C TYR A 171 -10.77 1.28 3.85
N HIS A 172 -11.37 2.19 3.09
CA HIS A 172 -11.68 3.55 3.53
C HIS A 172 -12.46 3.59 4.85
N ARG A 173 -13.41 2.66 5.04
CA ARG A 173 -14.23 2.54 6.26
C ARG A 173 -13.44 2.09 7.49
N GLU A 174 -12.28 1.45 7.30
CA GLU A 174 -11.41 1.04 8.38
C GLU A 174 -10.49 2.19 8.79
N ILE A 175 -10.02 3.01 7.84
CA ILE A 175 -8.99 4.02 8.08
C ILE A 175 -9.56 5.42 8.31
N ILE A 176 -10.44 5.91 7.43
CA ILE A 176 -10.88 7.32 7.47
C ILE A 176 -11.53 7.70 8.80
N PRO A 177 -12.40 6.87 9.41
CA PRO A 177 -12.95 7.19 10.72
C PRO A 177 -11.87 7.40 11.79
N GLN A 178 -10.76 6.66 11.74
CA GLN A 178 -9.67 6.77 12.72
C GLN A 178 -8.98 8.14 12.67
N PHE A 179 -8.97 8.84 11.53
CA PHE A 179 -8.46 10.22 11.45
C PHE A 179 -9.35 11.23 12.16
N LYS A 180 -10.62 10.88 12.42
CA LYS A 180 -11.63 11.75 13.03
C LYS A 180 -11.92 11.42 14.49
N THR A 181 -11.30 10.36 15.01
CA THR A 181 -11.44 9.87 16.39
C THR A 181 -10.53 10.67 17.32
N PRO A 182 -11.07 11.44 18.29
CA PRO A 182 -10.26 12.31 19.16
C PRO A 182 -9.16 11.60 19.95
N GLU A 183 -9.41 10.36 20.35
CA GLU A 183 -8.44 9.53 21.09
C GLU A 183 -7.15 9.33 20.29
N ASN A 184 -7.26 9.26 18.96
CA ASN A 184 -6.11 9.04 18.08
C ASN A 184 -5.23 10.28 17.90
N TRP A 185 -5.73 11.48 18.23
CA TRP A 185 -4.96 12.71 18.12
C TRP A 185 -4.04 12.96 19.32
N THR A 186 -4.27 12.24 20.43
CA THR A 186 -3.47 12.35 21.64
C THR A 186 -2.33 11.33 21.65
N PHE A 187 -1.17 11.75 22.16
CA PHE A 187 -0.03 10.85 22.27
C PHE A 187 -0.33 9.70 23.24
N SER A 188 -0.13 8.47 22.79
CA SER A 188 -0.34 7.27 23.60
C SER A 188 0.97 6.50 23.74
N THR A 189 1.54 6.50 24.94
CA THR A 189 2.75 5.70 25.26
C THR A 189 2.51 4.22 25.01
N SER A 190 1.30 3.71 25.29
CA SER A 190 0.96 2.31 25.04
C SER A 190 1.03 1.96 23.55
N ASN A 191 0.46 2.79 22.68
CA ASN A 191 0.51 2.56 21.23
C ASN A 191 1.92 2.80 20.67
N LEU A 192 2.68 3.75 21.21
CA LEU A 192 4.09 3.92 20.85
C LEU A 192 4.90 2.65 21.16
N CYS A 193 4.84 2.15 22.39
CA CYS A 193 5.59 0.95 22.78
C CYS A 193 5.19 -0.29 21.97
N ARG A 194 3.87 -0.50 21.77
CA ARG A 194 3.36 -1.59 20.94
C ARG A 194 3.76 -1.44 19.48
N GLY A 195 3.71 -0.23 18.95
CA GLY A 195 4.09 0.10 17.58
C GLY A 195 5.56 -0.18 17.34
N LEU A 196 6.44 0.31 18.22
CA LEU A 196 7.88 0.04 18.16
C LEU A 196 8.18 -1.45 18.31
N PHE A 197 7.50 -2.17 19.20
CA PHE A 197 7.68 -3.61 19.35
C PHE A 197 7.34 -4.39 18.07
N ILE A 198 6.18 -4.12 17.46
CA ILE A 198 5.77 -4.75 16.19
C ILE A 198 6.74 -4.35 15.08
N PHE A 199 7.15 -3.08 15.04
CA PHE A 199 8.13 -2.59 14.06
C PHE A 199 9.46 -3.34 14.17
N SER A 200 9.98 -3.55 15.38
CA SER A 200 11.21 -4.29 15.63
C SER A 200 11.10 -5.77 15.21
N ILE A 201 9.95 -6.41 15.41
CA ILE A 201 9.71 -7.78 14.90
C ILE A 201 9.79 -7.78 13.37
N GLY A 202 9.14 -6.82 12.72
CA GLY A 202 9.18 -6.70 11.26
C GLY A 202 10.59 -6.46 10.72
N LEU A 203 11.36 -5.60 11.40
CA LEU A 203 12.76 -5.33 11.09
C LEU A 203 13.62 -6.59 11.21
N PHE A 204 13.44 -7.37 12.26
CA PHE A 204 14.16 -8.64 12.44
C PHE A 204 13.82 -9.64 11.34
N LYS A 205 12.54 -9.84 11.02
CA LYS A 205 12.12 -10.73 9.91
C LYS A 205 12.77 -10.32 8.59
N LYS A 206 12.78 -9.02 8.29
CA LYS A 206 13.37 -8.48 7.07
C LYS A 206 14.88 -8.67 7.04
N MET A 207 15.59 -8.10 8.02
CA MET A 207 17.05 -7.98 7.97
C MET A 207 17.78 -9.26 8.38
N ALA A 208 17.30 -9.95 9.41
CA ALA A 208 17.99 -11.11 9.97
C ALA A 208 17.60 -12.43 9.30
N ILE A 209 16.43 -12.50 8.66
CA ILE A 209 15.94 -13.73 8.02
C ILE A 209 15.88 -13.55 6.50
N ALA A 210 15.05 -12.62 6.01
CA ALA A 210 14.78 -12.51 4.58
C ALA A 210 16.03 -12.09 3.79
N ASP A 211 16.74 -11.05 4.24
CA ASP A 211 17.92 -10.56 3.54
C ASP A 211 19.09 -11.56 3.60
N THR A 212 19.16 -12.40 4.65
CA THR A 212 20.14 -13.51 4.72
C THR A 212 19.78 -14.64 3.76
N LEU A 213 18.50 -15.03 3.68
CA LEU A 213 18.04 -16.02 2.71
C LEU A 213 18.19 -15.53 1.27
N ALA A 214 18.06 -14.22 1.03
CA ALA A 214 18.25 -13.61 -0.28
C ALA A 214 19.63 -13.93 -0.90
N ILE A 215 20.68 -14.09 -0.08
CA ILE A 215 22.02 -14.46 -0.55
C ILE A 215 21.99 -15.84 -1.23
N ILE A 216 21.37 -16.82 -0.57
CA ILE A 216 21.23 -18.19 -1.09
C ILE A 216 20.32 -18.18 -2.33
N VAL A 217 19.21 -17.44 -2.25
CA VAL A 217 18.21 -17.39 -3.32
C VAL A 217 18.77 -16.78 -4.59
N ASN A 218 19.42 -15.62 -4.48
CA ASN A 218 20.01 -14.93 -5.63
C ASN A 218 21.11 -15.80 -6.24
N GLY A 219 22.03 -16.33 -5.42
CA GLY A 219 23.07 -17.24 -5.90
C GLY A 219 22.54 -18.48 -6.61
N GLY A 220 21.45 -19.06 -6.10
CA GLY A 220 20.77 -20.19 -6.72
C GLY A 220 20.12 -19.85 -8.06
N PHE A 221 19.26 -18.82 -8.11
CA PHE A 221 18.55 -18.46 -9.35
C PHE A 221 19.48 -17.92 -10.43
N ASP A 222 20.55 -17.18 -10.07
CA ASP A 222 21.57 -16.72 -11.00
C ASP A 222 22.33 -17.90 -11.64
N ALA A 223 22.50 -19.00 -10.90
CA ALA A 223 23.13 -20.24 -11.36
C ALA A 223 22.12 -21.33 -11.81
N SER A 224 20.87 -20.96 -12.07
CA SER A 224 19.74 -21.91 -12.28
C SER A 224 19.97 -23.00 -13.33
N ARG A 225 20.85 -22.78 -14.32
CA ARG A 225 21.16 -23.76 -15.39
C ARG A 225 22.08 -24.89 -14.95
N VAL A 226 22.80 -24.74 -13.84
CA VAL A 226 23.82 -25.69 -13.38
C VAL A 226 23.57 -26.23 -11.97
N LEU A 227 22.44 -25.88 -11.34
CA LEU A 227 22.08 -26.38 -10.02
C LEU A 227 21.90 -27.90 -10.04
N THR A 228 22.50 -28.56 -9.06
CA THR A 228 22.15 -29.95 -8.71
C THR A 228 20.73 -30.02 -8.15
N PHE A 229 20.18 -31.24 -8.09
CA PHE A 229 18.87 -31.49 -7.50
C PHE A 229 18.73 -30.90 -6.07
N THR A 230 19.74 -31.11 -5.23
CA THR A 230 19.73 -30.62 -3.84
C THR A 230 19.79 -29.10 -3.77
N GLU A 231 20.65 -28.46 -4.58
CA GLU A 231 20.78 -27.00 -4.61
C GLU A 231 19.50 -26.33 -5.13
N ALA A 232 18.84 -26.94 -6.12
CA ALA A 232 17.55 -26.46 -6.62
C ALA A 232 16.47 -26.46 -5.52
N TRP A 233 16.39 -27.53 -4.72
CA TRP A 233 15.47 -27.59 -3.58
C TRP A 233 15.80 -26.59 -2.48
N ILE A 234 17.08 -26.45 -2.12
CA ILE A 234 17.52 -25.46 -1.13
C ILE A 234 17.16 -24.05 -1.60
N THR A 235 17.41 -23.73 -2.87
CA THR A 235 17.08 -22.43 -3.48
C THR A 235 15.57 -22.17 -3.42
N SER A 236 14.75 -23.13 -3.83
CA SER A 236 13.29 -22.99 -3.88
C SER A 236 12.66 -22.83 -2.48
N LEU A 237 13.10 -23.63 -1.50
CA LEU A 237 12.63 -23.54 -0.12
C LEU A 237 13.10 -22.24 0.56
N SER A 238 14.34 -21.83 0.28
CA SER A 238 14.88 -20.54 0.76
C SER A 238 14.08 -19.37 0.20
N PHE A 239 13.71 -19.41 -1.09
CA PHE A 239 12.89 -18.38 -1.74
C PHE A 239 11.49 -18.30 -1.14
N THR A 240 10.89 -19.46 -0.86
CA THR A 240 9.59 -19.56 -0.19
C THR A 240 9.62 -18.81 1.16
N MET A 241 10.63 -19.07 1.98
CA MET A 241 10.80 -18.38 3.27
C MET A 241 11.20 -16.91 3.10
N GLN A 242 12.08 -16.59 2.15
CA GLN A 242 12.51 -15.22 1.87
C GLN A 242 11.31 -14.33 1.55
N ILE A 243 10.47 -14.71 0.57
CA ILE A 243 9.28 -13.91 0.21
C ILE A 243 8.38 -13.70 1.43
N TYR A 244 8.16 -14.75 2.21
CA TYR A 244 7.31 -14.65 3.39
C TYR A 244 7.85 -13.69 4.43
N PHE A 245 9.12 -13.82 4.82
CA PHE A 245 9.71 -12.99 5.86
C PHE A 245 9.98 -11.56 5.37
N ASP A 246 10.29 -11.38 4.08
CA ASP A 246 10.43 -10.06 3.47
C ASP A 246 9.10 -9.31 3.54
N PHE A 247 8.04 -9.93 3.02
CA PHE A 247 6.76 -9.26 2.93
C PHE A 247 6.05 -9.15 4.27
N SER A 248 6.03 -10.22 5.07
CA SER A 248 5.46 -10.13 6.42
C SER A 248 6.24 -9.16 7.30
N GLY A 249 7.56 -9.12 7.18
CA GLY A 249 8.42 -8.15 7.86
C GLY A 249 8.10 -6.71 7.46
N TYR A 250 7.92 -6.45 6.16
CA TYR A 250 7.48 -5.15 5.67
C TYR A 250 6.12 -4.75 6.24
N THR A 251 5.13 -5.66 6.22
CA THR A 251 3.78 -5.34 6.72
C THR A 251 3.75 -5.15 8.23
N ASP A 252 4.58 -5.86 8.99
CA ASP A 252 4.71 -5.65 10.44
C ASP A 252 5.33 -4.27 10.73
N MET A 253 6.38 -3.88 10.00
CA MET A 253 6.92 -2.51 10.08
C MET A 253 5.86 -1.45 9.73
N ALA A 254 5.05 -1.68 8.69
CA ALA A 254 3.93 -0.80 8.33
C ALA A 254 2.89 -0.68 9.47
N ILE A 255 2.47 -1.80 10.06
CA ILE A 255 1.53 -1.84 11.18
C ILE A 255 2.11 -1.13 12.40
N GLY A 256 3.37 -1.39 12.73
CA GLY A 256 4.07 -0.76 13.84
C GLY A 256 4.18 0.75 13.67
N ALA A 257 4.60 1.20 12.49
CA ALA A 257 4.72 2.62 12.17
C ALA A 257 3.37 3.35 12.20
N ALA A 258 2.30 2.74 11.67
CA ALA A 258 0.95 3.32 11.75
C ALA A 258 0.44 3.41 13.19
N LEU A 259 0.73 2.40 14.02
CA LEU A 259 0.29 2.37 15.42
C LEU A 259 0.95 3.47 16.26
N VAL A 260 2.14 3.94 15.89
CA VAL A 260 2.75 5.15 16.50
C VAL A 260 1.84 6.38 16.35
N PHE A 261 1.06 6.48 15.28
CA PHE A 261 0.06 7.53 15.05
C PHE A 261 -1.33 7.15 15.55
N ASN A 262 -1.44 6.12 16.40
CA ASN A 262 -2.69 5.52 16.88
C ASN A 262 -3.59 4.94 15.78
N ILE A 263 -3.07 4.73 14.56
CA ILE A 263 -3.84 4.18 13.44
C ILE A 263 -3.60 2.67 13.37
N ARG A 264 -4.69 1.90 13.42
CA ARG A 264 -4.66 0.44 13.35
C ARG A 264 -4.86 0.00 11.91
N LEU A 265 -3.85 -0.69 11.37
CA LEU A 265 -3.94 -1.33 10.06
C LEU A 265 -4.39 -2.79 10.20
N PRO A 266 -5.07 -3.35 9.19
CA PRO A 266 -5.42 -4.76 9.19
C PRO A 266 -4.17 -5.65 9.09
N ILE A 267 -4.24 -6.83 9.70
CA ILE A 267 -3.17 -7.84 9.63
C ILE A 267 -3.13 -8.44 8.22
N ASN A 268 -1.94 -8.57 7.63
CA ASN A 268 -1.78 -9.15 6.30
C ASN A 268 -1.30 -10.60 6.30
N PHE A 269 -0.67 -11.07 7.38
CA PHE A 269 -0.15 -12.45 7.49
C PHE A 269 -0.48 -13.08 8.84
N TYR A 270 -0.89 -14.36 8.82
CA TYR A 270 -1.25 -15.12 10.03
C TYR A 270 -0.72 -16.56 10.02
N SER A 271 0.61 -16.70 10.15
CA SER A 271 1.32 -17.99 10.10
C SER A 271 0.87 -18.90 8.93
N PRO A 272 1.00 -18.45 7.66
CA PRO A 272 0.41 -19.11 6.50
C PRO A 272 0.91 -20.54 6.27
N TYR A 273 2.17 -20.84 6.55
CA TYR A 273 2.73 -22.18 6.40
C TYR A 273 2.31 -23.17 7.49
N LYS A 274 1.53 -22.74 8.49
CA LYS A 274 0.84 -23.65 9.43
C LYS A 274 -0.54 -24.09 8.91
N ALA A 275 -0.96 -23.63 7.73
CA ALA A 275 -2.21 -24.02 7.13
C ALA A 275 -2.23 -25.52 6.78
N THR A 276 -3.36 -26.16 7.04
CA THR A 276 -3.59 -27.58 6.74
C THR A 276 -4.12 -27.83 5.33
N ASN A 277 -4.61 -26.78 4.66
CA ASN A 277 -5.16 -26.85 3.31
C ASN A 277 -5.02 -25.51 2.57
N ILE A 278 -5.21 -25.52 1.24
CA ILE A 278 -5.00 -24.35 0.38
C ILE A 278 -5.97 -23.19 0.67
N LYS A 279 -7.21 -23.49 1.05
CA LYS A 279 -8.20 -22.46 1.40
C LYS A 279 -7.75 -21.71 2.66
N GLU A 280 -7.31 -22.45 3.68
CA GLU A 280 -6.77 -21.88 4.91
C GLU A 280 -5.48 -21.08 4.64
N PHE A 281 -4.62 -21.52 3.72
CA PHE A 281 -3.42 -20.78 3.33
C PHE A 281 -3.77 -19.37 2.82
N TRP A 282 -4.75 -19.22 1.92
CA TRP A 282 -5.17 -17.92 1.39
C TRP A 282 -5.89 -17.03 2.41
N GLN A 283 -6.42 -17.61 3.50
CA GLN A 283 -6.96 -16.87 4.64
C GLN A 283 -5.88 -16.40 5.62
N ARG A 284 -4.62 -16.83 5.43
CA ARG A 284 -3.47 -16.51 6.28
C ARG A 284 -2.34 -15.80 5.53
N TRP A 285 -2.28 -15.92 4.21
CA TRP A 285 -1.32 -15.28 3.32
C TRP A 285 -1.95 -14.09 2.63
N HIS A 286 -1.31 -12.91 2.75
CA HIS A 286 -1.73 -11.70 2.07
C HIS A 286 -3.23 -11.39 2.21
N ILE A 287 -3.71 -11.51 3.45
CA ILE A 287 -5.13 -11.55 3.84
C ILE A 287 -5.93 -10.38 3.25
N THR A 288 -5.34 -9.19 3.21
CA THR A 288 -6.02 -8.00 2.70
C THR A 288 -6.30 -8.02 1.21
N LEU A 289 -5.44 -8.67 0.41
CA LEU A 289 -5.71 -8.89 -1.03
C LEU A 289 -6.71 -10.01 -1.24
N SER A 290 -6.57 -11.12 -0.51
CA SER A 290 -7.57 -12.19 -0.54
C SER A 290 -8.96 -11.64 -0.23
N ARG A 291 -9.06 -10.78 0.79
CA ARG A 291 -10.29 -10.08 1.16
C ARG A 291 -10.80 -9.15 0.05
N PHE A 292 -9.92 -8.44 -0.64
CA PHE A 292 -10.29 -7.58 -1.77
C PHE A 292 -10.85 -8.39 -2.95
N LEU A 293 -10.22 -9.53 -3.29
CA LEU A 293 -10.63 -10.36 -4.42
C LEU A 293 -11.95 -11.11 -4.20
N LEU A 294 -12.30 -11.38 -2.94
CA LEU A 294 -13.49 -12.15 -2.56
C LEU A 294 -14.76 -11.30 -2.38
N ASN A 295 -14.64 -9.97 -2.26
CA ASN A 295 -15.75 -9.05 -1.95
C ASN A 295 -16.06 -8.10 -3.12
#